data_AF-A0ABD5RJG0-F1
#
_entry.id   AF-A0ABD5RJG0-F1
#
_cell.length_a   1.000
_cell.length_b   1.000
_cell.length_c   1.000
_cell.angle_alpha   90.00
_cell.angle_beta   90.00
_cell.angle_gamma   90.00
#
_symmetry.space_group_name_H-M   'P 1'
#
loop_
_entity.id
_entity.type
_entity.pdbx_description
1 polymer ?
#
loop_
_entity_poly.entity_id
_entity_poly.type
_entity_poly.pdbx_seq_one_letter_code
_entity_poly.pdbx_strand_id
1 'polypeptide(L)'
;MSNSEWSRREVLEVLGTGAVAVGVGAVVLDQMDRYIVGARDRDAAVAAASISDTREERIDLTEHTSLTLVVGAYSQAGRQSLRSRNDVAFVQPDRSLSYVSTPASEREATNAADAADAADVTNLSDAADGQTLPWGIDRVDADVAHEQGATGAGVDVGIVDGGIDASHPDLAGNLADPDADGNHRAWVDCQGEDCDYPWSDDGDHGTHVAGTVAAGEGDDGVVGVAPEATLHALKVCSGGGGCRTSDIADAIRHAADEGWDVVNLSLGSSAESPALQAAGQYAREAGVVLVAAAGNAGRPDSVGYPAAYEEFIAVSATDIDDGVAAFSSTGPEVDVAAPGKDVCSAVRDGHGVFDGTSMASPHVTGAVAQLVADGYGPDEARERLLDTAEDIGKAGDEQGAGLLDVAAALEYDSDDDGTGDGTSCPA
;
A
#
# COMPACT_ATOMS: atom_id res chain seq x y z
N MET A 1 32.99 -63.79 -19.11
CA MET A 1 32.18 -62.66 -18.65
C MET A 1 32.52 -62.45 -17.19
N SER A 2 33.37 -61.46 -16.94
CA SER A 2 34.14 -61.27 -15.71
C SER A 2 33.44 -60.23 -14.85
N ASN A 3 32.85 -60.67 -13.74
CA ASN A 3 32.52 -59.80 -12.60
C ASN A 3 33.82 -59.48 -11.88
N SER A 4 34.27 -58.22 -11.91
CA SER A 4 35.30 -57.74 -11.00
C SER A 4 34.64 -56.90 -9.92
N GLU A 5 34.54 -57.47 -8.73
CA GLU A 5 34.30 -56.77 -7.47
C GLU A 5 35.39 -55.71 -7.27
N TRP A 6 34.99 -54.47 -6.98
CA TRP A 6 35.91 -53.44 -6.51
C TRP A 6 35.84 -53.38 -4.98
N SER A 7 37.01 -53.50 -4.35
CA SER A 7 37.23 -53.48 -2.90
C SER A 7 37.08 -52.07 -2.33
N ARG A 8 36.53 -51.97 -1.11
CA ARG A 8 36.19 -50.74 -0.36
C ARG A 8 37.38 -49.82 0.02
N ARG A 9 38.53 -49.89 -0.64
CA ARG A 9 39.72 -49.09 -0.32
C ARG A 9 40.30 -48.26 -1.47
N GLU A 10 39.67 -48.20 -2.64
CA GLU A 10 40.13 -47.39 -3.79
C GLU A 10 39.11 -46.36 -4.32
N VAL A 11 38.12 -45.96 -3.50
CA VAL A 11 37.19 -44.86 -3.83
C VAL A 11 37.53 -43.57 -3.05
N LEU A 12 38.74 -43.48 -2.49
CA LEU A 12 39.17 -42.38 -1.61
C LEU A 12 40.54 -41.80 -2.02
N GLU A 13 40.67 -41.32 -3.26
CA GLU A 13 41.81 -40.45 -3.62
C GLU A 13 41.48 -39.33 -4.64
N VAL A 14 40.22 -38.89 -4.68
CA VAL A 14 39.86 -37.53 -5.13
C VAL A 14 38.81 -36.97 -4.17
N LEU A 15 39.26 -36.66 -2.94
CA LEU A 15 38.50 -35.86 -1.99
C LEU A 15 39.09 -34.45 -1.95
N GLY A 16 38.37 -33.51 -2.54
CA GLY A 16 38.38 -32.10 -2.17
C GLY A 16 36.97 -31.72 -1.71
N THR A 17 36.55 -32.28 -0.58
CA THR A 17 35.35 -31.91 0.23
C THR A 17 33.98 -32.03 -0.44
N GLY A 18 33.36 -33.20 -0.28
CA GLY A 18 31.92 -33.38 -0.41
C GLY A 18 31.45 -34.51 0.51
N ALA A 19 30.89 -34.15 1.66
CA ALA A 19 29.83 -34.88 2.36
C ALA A 19 29.44 -34.18 3.68
N VAL A 20 28.48 -33.26 3.62
CA VAL A 20 27.33 -33.14 4.55
C VAL A 20 26.32 -32.27 3.80
N ALA A 21 25.14 -32.79 3.41
CA ALA A 21 24.07 -31.95 2.88
C ALA A 21 22.72 -32.65 2.51
N VAL A 22 22.28 -33.74 3.15
CA VAL A 22 20.88 -34.22 2.97
C VAL A 22 19.86 -33.30 3.69
N GLY A 23 20.17 -32.02 3.79
CA GLY A 23 19.35 -30.95 4.36
C GLY A 23 19.69 -29.55 3.83
N VAL A 24 20.48 -29.46 2.75
CA VAL A 24 21.01 -28.18 2.24
C VAL A 24 20.28 -27.72 0.98
N GLY A 25 19.48 -28.59 0.32
CA GLY A 25 18.67 -28.19 -0.83
C GLY A 25 17.61 -27.14 -0.48
N ALA A 26 16.89 -27.31 0.63
CA ALA A 26 15.91 -26.32 1.08
C ALA A 26 16.57 -25.05 1.65
N VAL A 27 17.69 -25.19 2.37
CA VAL A 27 18.39 -24.07 3.01
C VAL A 27 19.22 -23.22 2.02
N VAL A 28 19.69 -23.79 0.91
CA VAL A 28 20.38 -23.02 -0.15
C VAL A 28 19.41 -22.30 -1.07
N LEU A 29 18.20 -22.84 -1.29
CA LEU A 29 17.15 -22.16 -2.03
C LEU A 29 16.66 -20.89 -1.31
N ASP A 30 16.61 -20.92 0.03
CA ASP A 30 16.21 -19.80 0.89
C ASP A 30 17.18 -18.59 0.85
N GLN A 31 18.38 -18.77 0.27
CA GLN A 31 19.38 -17.70 0.09
C GLN A 31 19.55 -17.26 -1.38
N MET A 32 18.71 -17.73 -2.31
CA MET A 32 18.79 -17.26 -3.70
C MET A 32 17.95 -16.00 -3.87
N ASP A 33 18.60 -14.92 -4.33
CA ASP A 33 17.93 -13.68 -4.71
C ASP A 33 16.78 -13.98 -5.72
N ARG A 34 15.54 -13.64 -5.35
CA ARG A 34 14.38 -13.68 -6.26
C ARG A 34 14.45 -12.52 -7.26
N TYR A 35 14.02 -12.77 -8.49
CA TYR A 35 13.90 -11.75 -9.55
C TYR A 35 12.53 -11.84 -10.21
N ILE A 36 12.13 -10.71 -10.77
CA ILE A 36 10.97 -10.56 -11.64
C ILE A 36 11.48 -10.35 -13.07
N VAL A 37 11.01 -11.18 -13.99
CA VAL A 37 11.28 -11.07 -15.42
C VAL A 37 10.02 -10.59 -16.13
N GLY A 38 10.06 -9.39 -16.72
CA GLY A 38 8.99 -8.89 -17.57
C GLY A 38 9.12 -9.48 -18.98
N ALA A 39 8.30 -10.48 -19.31
CA ALA A 39 8.29 -11.13 -20.61
C ALA A 39 7.25 -10.48 -21.53
N ARG A 40 7.63 -10.12 -22.77
CA ARG A 40 6.74 -9.46 -23.75
C ARG A 40 5.83 -10.41 -24.52
N ASP A 41 6.10 -11.70 -24.43
CA ASP A 41 5.31 -12.74 -25.08
C ASP A 41 5.44 -14.08 -24.34
N ARG A 42 4.64 -15.04 -24.80
CA ARG A 42 4.58 -16.38 -24.23
C ARG A 42 5.91 -17.14 -24.34
N ASP A 43 6.69 -16.92 -25.40
CA ASP A 43 7.96 -17.62 -25.61
C ASP A 43 9.03 -17.12 -24.64
N ALA A 44 9.07 -15.81 -24.38
CA ALA A 44 9.89 -15.19 -23.35
C ALA A 44 9.47 -15.66 -21.95
N ALA A 45 8.17 -15.72 -21.66
CA ALA A 45 7.66 -16.17 -20.36
C ALA A 45 8.02 -17.64 -20.09
N VAL A 46 7.86 -18.51 -21.09
CA VAL A 46 8.27 -19.92 -21.01
C VAL A 46 9.79 -20.05 -20.88
N ALA A 47 10.55 -19.23 -21.61
CA ALA A 47 12.01 -19.23 -21.50
C ALA A 47 12.48 -18.85 -20.09
N ALA A 48 11.91 -17.79 -19.50
CA ALA A 48 12.17 -17.37 -18.12
C ALA A 48 11.84 -18.50 -17.13
N ALA A 49 10.62 -19.04 -17.21
CA ALA A 49 10.19 -20.15 -16.35
C ALA A 49 11.13 -21.37 -16.45
N SER A 50 11.56 -21.73 -17.66
CA SER A 50 12.38 -22.93 -17.90
C SER A 50 13.79 -22.87 -17.31
N ILE A 51 14.30 -21.67 -17.01
CA ILE A 51 15.65 -21.45 -16.47
C ILE A 51 15.63 -20.96 -15.02
N SER A 52 14.44 -20.83 -14.42
CA SER A 52 14.28 -20.54 -13.00
C SER A 52 14.80 -21.71 -12.17
N ASP A 53 15.56 -21.41 -11.12
CA ASP A 53 16.09 -22.37 -10.16
C ASP A 53 15.02 -22.78 -9.12
N THR A 54 13.89 -22.06 -9.05
CA THR A 54 12.71 -22.36 -8.23
C THR A 54 11.48 -22.61 -9.09
N ARG A 55 10.40 -23.12 -8.48
CA ARG A 55 9.07 -23.05 -9.09
C ARG A 55 8.74 -21.59 -9.39
N GLU A 56 8.25 -21.33 -10.59
CA GLU A 56 7.90 -19.98 -11.00
C GLU A 56 6.49 -19.60 -10.55
N GLU A 57 6.30 -18.32 -10.27
CA GLU A 57 4.99 -17.67 -10.21
C GLU A 57 4.83 -16.80 -11.45
N ARG A 58 3.61 -16.73 -11.98
CA ARG A 58 3.30 -15.90 -13.15
C ARG A 58 2.19 -14.94 -12.81
N ILE A 59 2.44 -13.67 -13.09
CA ILE A 59 1.46 -12.59 -12.98
C ILE A 59 1.17 -12.19 -14.43
N ASP A 60 -0.03 -12.51 -14.90
CA ASP A 60 -0.43 -12.28 -16.28
C ASP A 60 -1.08 -10.90 -16.42
N LEU A 61 -0.35 -9.95 -17.01
CA LEU A 61 -0.85 -8.61 -17.26
C LEU A 61 -1.26 -8.43 -18.73
N THR A 62 -1.42 -9.52 -19.49
CA THR A 62 -1.57 -9.44 -20.96
C THR A 62 -2.96 -9.01 -21.44
N GLU A 63 -3.95 -8.89 -20.55
CA GLU A 63 -5.27 -8.38 -20.91
C GLU A 63 -5.22 -6.88 -21.24
N HIS A 64 -4.51 -6.10 -20.43
CA HIS A 64 -4.38 -4.65 -20.58
C HIS A 64 -2.96 -4.18 -20.92
N THR A 65 -1.95 -5.07 -20.83
CA THR A 65 -0.56 -4.76 -21.20
C THR A 65 0.00 -5.81 -22.17
N SER A 66 1.28 -5.72 -22.51
CA SER A 66 1.99 -6.75 -23.28
C SER A 66 2.86 -7.68 -22.43
N LEU A 67 2.71 -7.64 -21.10
CA LEU A 67 3.66 -8.27 -20.18
C LEU A 67 3.06 -9.46 -19.42
N THR A 68 3.87 -10.50 -19.26
CA THR A 68 3.73 -11.49 -18.20
C THR A 68 4.94 -11.35 -17.29
N LEU A 69 4.71 -11.19 -15.98
CA LEU A 69 5.80 -11.19 -15.01
C LEU A 69 6.08 -12.63 -14.58
N VAL A 70 7.33 -13.06 -14.66
CA VAL A 70 7.77 -14.39 -14.22
C VAL A 70 8.70 -14.24 -13.03
N VAL A 71 8.20 -14.63 -11.86
CA VAL A 71 8.91 -14.51 -10.58
C VAL A 71 9.58 -15.84 -10.25
N GLY A 72 10.85 -15.77 -9.84
CA GLY A 72 11.62 -16.96 -9.48
C GLY A 72 13.05 -16.62 -9.06
N ALA A 73 13.82 -17.64 -8.65
CA ALA A 73 15.25 -17.51 -8.42
C ALA A 73 16.00 -17.74 -9.74
N TYR A 74 16.99 -16.90 -10.04
CA TYR A 74 17.76 -17.01 -11.28
C TYR A 74 19.26 -16.85 -11.02
N SER A 75 20.04 -17.86 -11.41
CA SER A 75 21.50 -17.75 -11.46
C SER A 75 21.97 -16.50 -12.24
N GLN A 76 23.17 -16.01 -11.94
CA GLN A 76 23.75 -14.85 -12.63
C GLN A 76 23.80 -15.04 -14.16
N ALA A 77 24.14 -16.26 -14.61
CA ALA A 77 24.16 -16.61 -16.02
C ALA A 77 22.75 -16.62 -16.63
N GLY A 78 21.75 -17.16 -15.92
CA GLY A 78 20.35 -17.13 -16.33
C GLY A 78 19.85 -15.70 -16.53
N ARG A 79 20.11 -14.81 -15.57
CA ARG A 79 19.76 -13.38 -15.66
C ARG A 79 20.44 -12.69 -16.84
N GLN A 80 21.72 -12.96 -17.08
CA GLN A 80 22.43 -12.38 -18.23
C GLN A 80 21.87 -12.89 -19.56
N SER A 81 21.51 -14.18 -19.62
CA SER A 81 20.86 -14.76 -20.80
C SER A 81 19.51 -14.10 -21.08
N LEU A 82 18.67 -13.91 -20.07
CA LEU A 82 17.36 -13.25 -20.23
C LEU A 82 17.49 -11.80 -20.68
N ARG A 83 18.41 -11.03 -20.09
CA ARG A 83 18.69 -9.64 -20.49
C ARG A 83 19.18 -9.49 -21.93
N SER A 84 19.72 -10.55 -22.53
CA SER A 84 20.18 -10.53 -23.92
C SER A 84 19.07 -10.78 -24.95
N ARG A 85 17.86 -11.15 -24.49
CA ARG A 85 16.72 -11.39 -25.37
C ARG A 85 15.98 -10.09 -25.63
N ASN A 86 15.54 -9.89 -26.88
CA ASN A 86 14.78 -8.70 -27.27
C ASN A 86 13.30 -8.76 -26.83
N ASP A 87 12.81 -9.95 -26.50
CA ASP A 87 11.44 -10.21 -26.03
C ASP A 87 11.32 -10.20 -24.48
N VAL A 88 12.41 -9.87 -23.78
CA VAL A 88 12.42 -9.61 -22.33
C VAL A 88 12.51 -8.09 -22.14
N ALA A 89 11.50 -7.52 -21.49
CA ALA A 89 11.44 -6.09 -21.20
C ALA A 89 12.42 -5.69 -20.10
N PHE A 90 12.47 -6.48 -19.02
CA PHE A 90 13.37 -6.22 -17.89
C PHE A 90 13.64 -7.49 -17.08
N VAL A 91 14.71 -7.43 -16.28
CA VAL A 91 15.05 -8.42 -15.24
C VAL A 91 15.49 -7.65 -14.00
N GLN A 92 14.59 -7.54 -13.02
CA GLN A 92 14.79 -6.78 -11.78
C GLN A 92 14.81 -7.70 -10.55
N PRO A 93 15.50 -7.35 -9.46
CA PRO A 93 15.30 -8.03 -8.19
C PRO A 93 13.86 -7.90 -7.69
N ASP A 94 13.34 -8.95 -7.06
CA ASP A 94 12.08 -8.92 -6.31
C ASP A 94 12.37 -8.34 -4.91
N ARG A 95 12.26 -7.01 -4.80
CA ARG A 95 12.66 -6.27 -3.60
C ARG A 95 11.54 -6.28 -2.56
N SER A 96 11.89 -5.96 -1.31
CA SER A 96 10.92 -5.62 -0.28
C SER A 96 10.74 -4.11 -0.21
N LEU A 97 9.48 -3.66 -0.26
CA LEU A 97 9.03 -2.33 0.14
C LEU A 97 8.74 -2.36 1.64
N SER A 98 8.55 -1.17 2.22
CA SER A 98 8.19 -0.98 3.63
C SER A 98 7.03 0.00 3.75
N TYR A 99 6.33 -0.06 4.88
CA TYR A 99 5.38 0.97 5.27
C TYR A 99 6.04 2.34 5.32
N VAL A 100 5.24 3.38 5.06
CA VAL A 100 5.70 4.77 5.01
C VAL A 100 5.06 5.54 6.17
N SER A 101 5.30 5.04 7.38
CA SER A 101 4.68 5.55 8.62
C SER A 101 5.58 5.41 9.85
N THR A 102 5.18 6.06 10.94
CA THR A 102 5.74 5.92 12.28
C THR A 102 4.62 6.12 13.30
N PRO A 103 4.34 5.14 14.19
CA PRO A 103 3.37 5.33 15.27
C PRO A 103 3.78 6.45 16.22
N ALA A 104 2.82 7.22 16.74
CA ALA A 104 3.10 8.31 17.68
C ALA A 104 3.83 7.83 18.95
N SER A 105 3.57 6.61 19.40
CA SER A 105 4.22 5.98 20.55
C SER A 105 5.72 5.74 20.36
N GLU A 106 6.21 5.68 19.11
CA GLU A 106 7.63 5.49 18.79
C GLU A 106 8.41 6.82 18.71
N ARG A 107 7.72 7.98 18.73
CA ARG A 107 8.35 9.32 18.72
C ARG A 107 9.22 9.59 19.94
N GLU A 108 8.97 8.93 21.08
CA GLU A 108 9.71 9.17 22.33
C GLU A 108 11.22 8.84 22.25
N ALA A 109 11.68 8.14 21.20
CA ALA A 109 13.06 7.67 21.08
C ALA A 109 14.01 8.60 20.30
N THR A 110 13.53 9.61 19.55
CA THR A 110 14.38 10.31 18.55
C THR A 110 14.18 11.83 18.43
N ASN A 111 14.34 12.61 19.50
CA ASN A 111 14.92 13.99 19.56
C ASN A 111 14.31 14.84 20.70
N ALA A 112 15.11 15.75 21.26
CA ALA A 112 14.71 16.63 22.37
C ALA A 112 13.88 17.87 21.96
N ALA A 113 13.66 18.10 20.66
CA ALA A 113 12.83 19.18 20.13
C ALA A 113 11.35 18.78 20.04
N ASP A 114 11.07 17.50 19.81
CA ASP A 114 9.71 16.93 19.69
C ASP A 114 9.03 16.70 21.06
N ALA A 115 9.80 16.75 22.16
CA ALA A 115 9.30 16.57 23.52
C ALA A 115 8.37 17.69 24.01
N ALA A 116 8.30 18.83 23.30
CA ALA A 116 7.35 19.90 23.61
C ALA A 116 6.02 19.73 22.86
N ASP A 117 6.01 19.03 21.72
CA ASP A 117 4.82 18.70 20.90
C ASP A 117 4.14 17.42 21.41
N ALA A 118 4.93 16.46 21.93
CA ALA A 118 4.46 15.20 22.52
C ALA A 118 3.53 15.35 23.74
N ALA A 119 3.49 16.53 24.36
CA ALA A 119 2.67 16.78 25.54
C ALA A 119 1.18 17.01 25.22
N ASP A 120 0.82 17.23 23.96
CA ASP A 120 -0.58 17.41 23.51
C ASP A 120 -1.18 16.12 22.92
N VAL A 121 -0.33 15.32 22.26
CA VAL A 121 -0.67 14.06 21.55
C VAL A 121 -0.93 12.84 22.46
N THR A 122 -0.77 12.98 23.77
CA THR A 122 -1.01 11.89 24.74
C THR A 122 -2.38 11.97 25.42
N ASN A 123 -3.24 12.89 24.98
CA ASN A 123 -4.65 12.88 25.37
C ASN A 123 -5.42 11.79 24.59
N LEU A 124 -5.10 10.52 24.87
CA LEU A 124 -6.11 9.46 24.86
C LEU A 124 -7.11 9.85 25.95
N SER A 125 -8.06 10.70 25.59
CA SER A 125 -9.00 11.27 26.54
C SER A 125 -9.97 10.20 27.02
N ASP A 126 -10.40 10.27 28.28
CA ASP A 126 -11.56 9.52 28.76
C ASP A 126 -12.73 9.79 27.80
N ALA A 127 -13.19 8.75 27.10
CA ALA A 127 -14.29 8.72 26.12
C ALA A 127 -15.13 10.01 26.08
N ALA A 128 -14.96 10.80 25.01
CA ALA A 128 -15.97 11.77 24.65
C ALA A 128 -17.31 11.03 24.47
N ASP A 129 -18.42 11.59 24.94
CA ASP A 129 -19.74 11.03 24.65
C ASP A 129 -20.01 11.22 23.14
N GLY A 130 -19.61 10.25 22.30
CA GLY A 130 -19.86 10.24 20.85
C GLY A 130 -18.65 9.84 20.00
N GLN A 131 -18.89 9.62 18.71
CA GLN A 131 -17.86 9.36 17.69
C GLN A 131 -16.93 10.59 17.52
N THR A 132 -15.63 10.35 17.45
CA THR A 132 -14.58 11.33 17.16
C THR A 132 -14.56 11.62 15.66
N LEU A 133 -14.47 12.90 15.29
CA LEU A 133 -14.19 13.32 13.91
C LEU A 133 -12.70 13.66 13.83
N PRO A 134 -11.84 12.76 13.28
CA PRO A 134 -10.42 13.03 13.22
C PRO A 134 -10.15 14.31 12.43
N TRP A 135 -9.23 15.15 12.89
CA TRP A 135 -8.96 16.45 12.24
C TRP A 135 -8.70 16.35 10.74
N GLY A 136 -8.08 15.26 10.27
CA GLY A 136 -7.77 15.07 8.87
C GLY A 136 -9.01 14.81 8.01
N ILE A 137 -10.07 14.26 8.61
CA ILE A 137 -11.37 14.02 7.95
C ILE A 137 -12.14 15.34 7.84
N ASP A 138 -12.15 16.13 8.92
CA ASP A 138 -12.70 17.49 8.96
C ASP A 138 -11.95 18.42 7.99
N ARG A 139 -10.61 18.42 8.04
CA ARG A 139 -9.79 19.33 7.24
C ARG A 139 -9.94 19.15 5.72
N VAL A 140 -10.31 17.94 5.29
CA VAL A 140 -10.57 17.67 3.87
C VAL A 140 -12.06 17.81 3.54
N ASP A 141 -12.87 18.39 4.42
CA ASP A 141 -14.31 18.61 4.28
C ASP A 141 -15.11 17.34 3.95
N ALA A 142 -14.67 16.19 4.47
CA ALA A 142 -15.39 14.93 4.24
C ALA A 142 -16.71 14.89 5.03
N ASP A 143 -16.74 15.46 6.23
CA ASP A 143 -17.95 15.58 7.05
C ASP A 143 -19.01 16.47 6.36
N VAL A 144 -18.61 17.54 5.69
CA VAL A 144 -19.50 18.36 4.84
C VAL A 144 -20.11 17.52 3.72
N ALA A 145 -19.32 16.64 3.09
CA ALA A 145 -19.83 15.70 2.09
C ALA A 145 -20.81 14.68 2.69
N HIS A 146 -20.53 14.16 3.90
CA HIS A 146 -21.42 13.26 4.63
C HIS A 146 -22.77 13.92 4.94
N GLU A 147 -22.78 15.20 5.35
CA GLU A 147 -24.01 15.97 5.59
C GLU A 147 -24.90 16.12 4.34
N GLN A 148 -24.29 16.09 3.15
CA GLN A 148 -25.02 16.08 1.86
C GLN A 148 -25.45 14.67 1.42
N GLY A 149 -25.05 13.63 2.16
CA GLY A 149 -25.35 12.22 1.89
C GLY A 149 -24.36 11.53 0.95
N ALA A 150 -23.20 12.13 0.70
CA ALA A 150 -22.11 11.48 -0.01
C ALA A 150 -21.28 10.66 0.99
N THR A 151 -21.36 9.33 0.91
CA THR A 151 -20.73 8.40 1.87
C THR A 151 -19.81 7.38 1.21
N GLY A 152 -19.64 7.41 -0.12
CA GLY A 152 -18.89 6.42 -0.89
C GLY A 152 -19.61 5.07 -1.08
N ALA A 153 -20.91 5.00 -0.77
CA ALA A 153 -21.70 3.78 -0.88
C ALA A 153 -21.64 3.13 -2.27
N GLY A 154 -21.38 1.82 -2.28
CA GLY A 154 -21.37 0.99 -3.49
C GLY A 154 -20.06 1.00 -4.26
N VAL A 155 -19.01 1.59 -3.71
CA VAL A 155 -17.65 1.62 -4.28
C VAL A 155 -16.77 0.60 -3.58
N ASP A 156 -16.01 -0.17 -4.35
CA ASP A 156 -15.08 -1.18 -3.87
C ASP A 156 -13.66 -0.61 -3.76
N VAL A 157 -13.09 -0.67 -2.55
CA VAL A 157 -11.78 -0.12 -2.21
C VAL A 157 -10.80 -1.22 -1.80
N GLY A 158 -9.73 -1.39 -2.58
CA GLY A 158 -8.62 -2.29 -2.25
C GLY A 158 -7.57 -1.65 -1.34
N ILE A 159 -7.28 -2.27 -0.20
CA ILE A 159 -6.19 -1.86 0.70
C ILE A 159 -5.00 -2.83 0.54
N VAL A 160 -3.99 -2.41 -0.22
CA VAL A 160 -2.75 -3.19 -0.44
C VAL A 160 -1.76 -2.87 0.67
N ASP A 161 -1.82 -3.64 1.75
CA ASP A 161 -1.11 -3.33 3.01
C ASP A 161 -0.82 -4.59 3.86
N GLY A 162 -0.78 -4.45 5.18
CA GLY A 162 -0.63 -5.50 6.20
C GLY A 162 -1.87 -6.33 6.47
N GLY A 163 -2.99 -6.05 5.81
CA GLY A 163 -4.28 -6.67 6.12
C GLY A 163 -5.22 -5.69 6.83
N ILE A 164 -6.38 -6.17 7.25
CA ILE A 164 -7.36 -5.39 8.02
C ILE A 164 -7.86 -6.26 9.17
N ASP A 165 -8.07 -5.68 10.35
CA ASP A 165 -8.80 -6.34 11.42
C ASP A 165 -10.29 -6.47 11.05
N ALA A 166 -10.70 -7.71 10.77
CA ALA A 166 -12.08 -8.04 10.41
C ALA A 166 -13.08 -7.83 11.55
N SER A 167 -12.60 -7.78 12.79
CA SER A 167 -13.42 -7.72 14.00
C SER A 167 -13.57 -6.30 14.56
N HIS A 168 -12.82 -5.33 14.02
CA HIS A 168 -12.86 -3.97 14.51
C HIS A 168 -14.26 -3.35 14.34
N PRO A 169 -14.87 -2.79 15.40
CA PRO A 169 -16.26 -2.33 15.38
C PRO A 169 -16.53 -1.26 14.32
N ASP A 170 -15.59 -0.34 14.09
CA ASP A 170 -15.75 0.73 13.09
C ASP A 170 -15.60 0.25 11.64
N LEU A 171 -15.04 -0.94 11.41
CA LEU A 171 -14.73 -1.45 10.06
C LEU A 171 -15.63 -2.61 9.65
N ALA A 172 -16.11 -3.41 10.61
CA ALA A 172 -16.85 -4.65 10.34
C ALA A 172 -18.11 -4.44 9.49
N GLY A 173 -18.73 -3.26 9.55
CA GLY A 173 -19.90 -2.92 8.73
C GLY A 173 -19.59 -2.65 7.25
N ASN A 174 -18.34 -2.27 6.96
CA ASN A 174 -17.88 -1.83 5.64
C ASN A 174 -16.93 -2.82 4.96
N LEU A 175 -16.58 -3.92 5.62
CA LEU A 175 -15.79 -4.98 5.00
C LEU A 175 -16.64 -5.80 4.02
N ALA A 176 -16.06 -6.12 2.87
CA ALA A 176 -16.62 -7.09 1.95
C ALA A 176 -16.83 -8.45 2.66
N ASP A 177 -17.73 -9.29 2.14
CA ASP A 177 -18.01 -10.60 2.73
C ASP A 177 -16.70 -11.43 2.83
N PRO A 178 -16.24 -11.76 4.05
CA PRO A 178 -14.96 -12.43 4.25
C PRO A 178 -14.95 -13.88 3.74
N ASP A 179 -16.12 -14.48 3.55
CA ASP A 179 -16.29 -15.85 3.07
C ASP A 179 -16.47 -15.93 1.54
N ALA A 180 -16.60 -14.80 0.85
CA ALA A 180 -16.75 -14.76 -0.59
C ALA A 180 -15.39 -14.76 -1.31
N ASP A 181 -15.22 -15.70 -2.24
CA ASP A 181 -14.01 -15.83 -3.06
C ASP A 181 -13.75 -14.53 -3.84
N GLY A 182 -12.52 -14.02 -3.78
CA GLY A 182 -12.09 -12.82 -4.51
C GLY A 182 -12.12 -11.53 -3.68
N ASN A 183 -13.02 -11.42 -2.69
CA ASN A 183 -13.19 -10.21 -1.88
C ASN A 183 -11.96 -9.83 -1.06
N HIS A 184 -11.18 -10.81 -0.62
CA HIS A 184 -9.96 -10.58 0.15
C HIS A 184 -8.89 -11.55 -0.29
N ARG A 185 -7.62 -11.15 -0.12
CA ARG A 185 -6.50 -12.02 -0.47
C ARG A 185 -5.24 -11.71 0.33
N ALA A 186 -4.48 -12.76 0.61
CA ALA A 186 -3.17 -12.68 1.25
C ALA A 186 -2.11 -13.34 0.37
N TRP A 187 -0.98 -12.65 0.19
CA TRP A 187 0.24 -13.16 -0.44
C TRP A 187 1.31 -13.53 0.58
N VAL A 188 1.15 -13.04 1.80
CA VAL A 188 2.01 -13.34 2.94
C VAL A 188 1.16 -13.83 4.10
N ASP A 189 1.67 -14.81 4.84
CA ASP A 189 0.97 -15.39 5.97
C ASP A 189 0.89 -14.39 7.13
N CYS A 190 -0.30 -14.27 7.72
CA CYS A 190 -0.49 -13.58 9.00
C CYS A 190 0.36 -14.23 10.11
N GLN A 191 1.11 -13.40 10.84
CA GLN A 191 2.02 -13.77 11.91
C GLN A 191 1.46 -13.30 13.25
N GLY A 192 0.64 -14.12 13.90
CA GLY A 192 0.04 -13.72 15.17
C GLY A 192 -0.80 -14.83 15.78
N GLU A 193 -1.24 -14.61 17.02
CA GLU A 193 -2.22 -15.50 17.66
C GLU A 193 -3.66 -15.17 17.22
N ASP A 194 -3.89 -13.96 16.70
CA ASP A 194 -5.21 -13.40 16.34
C ASP A 194 -5.38 -13.26 14.82
N CYS A 195 -5.13 -14.34 14.07
CA CYS A 195 -5.32 -14.39 12.61
C CYS A 195 -6.63 -15.11 12.27
N ASP A 196 -7.76 -14.41 12.41
CA ASP A 196 -9.09 -14.95 12.07
C ASP A 196 -9.21 -15.33 10.60
N TYR A 197 -8.52 -14.58 9.73
CA TYR A 197 -8.43 -14.80 8.29
C TYR A 197 -6.96 -14.76 7.82
N PRO A 198 -6.64 -15.37 6.65
CA PRO A 198 -5.28 -15.30 6.10
C PRO A 198 -4.80 -13.86 5.84
N TRP A 199 -5.75 -12.94 5.59
CA TRP A 199 -5.51 -11.53 5.32
C TRP A 199 -5.65 -10.64 6.55
N SER A 200 -5.87 -11.22 7.74
CA SER A 200 -5.93 -10.46 9.00
C SER A 200 -4.66 -9.62 9.19
N ASP A 201 -4.86 -8.41 9.71
CA ASP A 201 -3.77 -7.52 10.10
C ASP A 201 -3.01 -8.11 11.30
N ASP A 202 -1.69 -7.98 11.27
CA ASP A 202 -0.75 -8.39 12.32
C ASP A 202 0.27 -7.29 12.66
N GLY A 203 0.03 -6.04 12.24
CA GLY A 203 0.92 -4.90 12.46
C GLY A 203 0.25 -3.53 12.63
N ASP A 204 -1.08 -3.46 12.70
CA ASP A 204 -1.94 -2.26 12.92
C ASP A 204 -2.00 -1.27 11.73
N HIS A 205 -0.98 -1.24 10.89
CA HIS A 205 -0.85 -0.26 9.81
C HIS A 205 -2.00 -0.35 8.78
N GLY A 206 -2.37 -1.56 8.35
CA GLY A 206 -3.40 -1.73 7.33
C GLY A 206 -4.79 -1.43 7.87
N THR A 207 -5.05 -1.77 9.14
CA THR A 207 -6.28 -1.39 9.86
C THR A 207 -6.40 0.13 10.01
N HIS A 208 -5.29 0.81 10.31
CA HIS A 208 -5.23 2.28 10.41
C HIS A 208 -5.53 2.96 9.09
N VAL A 209 -4.89 2.50 8.02
CA VAL A 209 -5.16 2.96 6.65
C VAL A 209 -6.63 2.74 6.28
N ALA A 210 -7.18 1.56 6.56
CA ALA A 210 -8.57 1.23 6.25
C ALA A 210 -9.58 2.12 7.01
N GLY A 211 -9.31 2.42 8.28
CA GLY A 211 -10.16 3.32 9.08
C GLY A 211 -10.20 4.74 8.54
N THR A 212 -9.08 5.30 8.08
CA THR A 212 -9.07 6.63 7.48
C THR A 212 -9.89 6.66 6.19
N VAL A 213 -9.91 5.56 5.42
CA VAL A 213 -10.77 5.48 4.24
C VAL A 213 -12.24 5.35 4.62
N ALA A 214 -12.61 4.34 5.43
CA ALA A 214 -14.00 3.91 5.56
C ALA A 214 -14.34 3.34 6.94
N ALA A 215 -13.82 3.92 8.03
CA ALA A 215 -14.48 3.76 9.33
C ALA A 215 -15.92 4.29 9.23
N GLY A 216 -16.89 3.47 9.61
CA GLY A 216 -18.32 3.77 9.43
C GLY A 216 -18.84 4.81 10.41
N GLU A 217 -19.91 5.51 10.05
CA GLU A 217 -20.62 6.40 10.98
C GLU A 217 -21.31 5.61 12.10
N GLY A 218 -21.27 6.12 13.33
CA GLY A 218 -21.77 5.42 14.50
C GLY A 218 -21.90 6.29 15.75
N ASP A 219 -22.00 5.63 16.90
CA ASP A 219 -22.15 6.27 18.21
C ASP A 219 -20.82 6.44 18.96
N ASP A 220 -19.72 5.82 18.49
CA ASP A 220 -18.41 5.76 19.15
C ASP A 220 -17.31 5.55 18.08
N GLY A 221 -16.04 5.60 18.47
CA GLY A 221 -14.89 5.37 17.59
C GLY A 221 -14.56 6.57 16.70
N VAL A 222 -14.13 6.31 15.46
CA VAL A 222 -13.79 7.33 14.46
C VAL A 222 -14.61 7.15 13.19
N VAL A 223 -14.64 8.17 12.32
CA VAL A 223 -15.26 8.11 10.99
C VAL A 223 -14.19 8.29 9.90
N GLY A 224 -14.36 7.61 8.76
CA GLY A 224 -13.48 7.72 7.60
C GLY A 224 -14.03 8.68 6.53
N VAL A 225 -13.25 8.94 5.48
CA VAL A 225 -13.66 9.86 4.40
C VAL A 225 -14.86 9.33 3.59
N ALA A 226 -14.95 8.02 3.40
CA ALA A 226 -16.01 7.31 2.66
C ALA A 226 -16.65 6.22 3.55
N PRO A 227 -17.48 6.62 4.54
CA PRO A 227 -17.92 5.74 5.63
C PRO A 227 -18.91 4.64 5.24
N GLU A 228 -19.29 4.52 3.96
CA GLU A 228 -20.09 3.40 3.42
C GLU A 228 -19.43 2.72 2.22
N ALA A 229 -18.16 3.01 1.93
CA ALA A 229 -17.39 2.29 0.92
C ALA A 229 -17.08 0.85 1.36
N THR A 230 -16.99 -0.07 0.41
CA THR A 230 -16.72 -1.50 0.68
C THR A 230 -15.21 -1.75 0.67
N LEU A 231 -14.66 -2.19 1.80
CA LEU A 231 -13.24 -2.43 1.99
C LEU A 231 -12.83 -3.87 1.66
N HIS A 232 -11.73 -3.98 0.91
CA HIS A 232 -11.10 -5.23 0.54
C HIS A 232 -9.65 -5.31 1.00
N ALA A 233 -9.37 -6.17 1.99
CA ALA A 233 -8.01 -6.47 2.43
C ALA A 233 -7.17 -7.24 1.39
N LEU A 234 -6.08 -6.62 0.92
CA LEU A 234 -5.03 -7.24 0.10
C LEU A 234 -3.71 -7.29 0.89
N LYS A 235 -3.51 -8.35 1.67
CA LYS A 235 -2.35 -8.50 2.55
C LYS A 235 -1.09 -8.89 1.75
N VAL A 236 -0.18 -7.94 1.60
CA VAL A 236 1.12 -8.11 0.91
C VAL A 236 2.31 -7.89 1.85
N CYS A 237 2.06 -7.37 3.05
CA CYS A 237 3.05 -7.12 4.08
C CYS A 237 2.80 -8.02 5.31
N SER A 238 3.87 -8.61 5.84
CA SER A 238 3.83 -9.25 7.17
C SER A 238 4.00 -8.19 8.26
N GLY A 239 3.56 -8.45 9.50
CA GLY A 239 3.63 -7.50 10.62
C GLY A 239 5.01 -6.88 10.91
N GLY A 240 6.11 -7.47 10.42
CA GLY A 240 7.46 -6.88 10.46
C GLY A 240 7.78 -5.84 9.37
N GLY A 241 6.83 -5.43 8.52
CA GLY A 241 6.99 -4.32 7.56
C GLY A 241 7.73 -4.64 6.25
N GLY A 242 7.72 -5.90 5.82
CA GLY A 242 8.30 -6.33 4.54
C GLY A 242 7.24 -6.73 3.52
N CYS A 243 7.17 -6.01 2.39
CA CYS A 243 6.18 -6.22 1.33
C CYS A 243 6.87 -6.51 0.00
N ARG A 244 6.72 -7.71 -0.59
CA ARG A 244 7.47 -8.03 -1.81
C ARG A 244 6.87 -7.32 -3.02
N THR A 245 7.75 -6.89 -3.92
CA THR A 245 7.36 -6.22 -5.18
C THR A 245 6.42 -7.08 -6.02
N SER A 246 6.71 -8.39 -6.11
CA SER A 246 5.86 -9.34 -6.84
C SER A 246 4.47 -9.49 -6.22
N ASP A 247 4.38 -9.58 -4.90
CA ASP A 247 3.11 -9.70 -4.18
C ASP A 247 2.24 -8.45 -4.37
N ILE A 248 2.85 -7.25 -4.29
CA ILE A 248 2.17 -5.97 -4.58
C ILE A 248 1.68 -5.92 -6.03
N ALA A 249 2.52 -6.32 -7.00
CA ALA A 249 2.14 -6.33 -8.41
C ALA A 249 0.95 -7.26 -8.69
N ASP A 250 0.91 -8.44 -8.05
CA ASP A 250 -0.21 -9.37 -8.19
C ASP A 250 -1.46 -8.89 -7.44
N ALA A 251 -1.31 -8.16 -6.34
CA ALA A 251 -2.42 -7.53 -5.61
C ALA A 251 -3.09 -6.42 -6.40
N ILE A 252 -2.31 -5.54 -7.04
CA ILE A 252 -2.83 -4.52 -7.96
C ILE A 252 -3.59 -5.17 -9.12
N ARG A 253 -3.02 -6.23 -9.72
CA ARG A 253 -3.68 -7.01 -10.77
C ARG A 253 -4.98 -7.63 -10.28
N HIS A 254 -4.97 -8.22 -9.08
CA HIS A 254 -6.16 -8.85 -8.49
C HIS A 254 -7.30 -7.85 -8.33
N ALA A 255 -7.05 -6.66 -7.77
CA ALA A 255 -8.06 -5.61 -7.65
C ALA A 255 -8.67 -5.22 -9.01
N ALA A 256 -7.82 -5.10 -10.04
CA ALA A 256 -8.28 -4.81 -11.40
C ALA A 256 -9.11 -5.94 -12.02
N ASP A 257 -8.74 -7.20 -11.80
CA ASP A 257 -9.49 -8.35 -12.30
C ASP A 257 -10.87 -8.49 -11.64
N GLU A 258 -10.97 -8.15 -10.35
CA GLU A 258 -12.24 -8.13 -9.61
C GLU A 258 -13.09 -6.89 -9.95
N GLY A 259 -12.51 -5.90 -10.64
CA GLY A 259 -13.19 -4.68 -11.09
C GLY A 259 -13.42 -3.65 -10.00
N TRP A 260 -12.53 -3.60 -9.00
CA TRP A 260 -12.62 -2.60 -7.92
C TRP A 260 -12.27 -1.20 -8.43
N ASP A 261 -12.82 -0.20 -7.76
CA ASP A 261 -12.80 1.18 -8.27
C ASP A 261 -11.51 1.91 -7.93
N VAL A 262 -11.00 1.70 -6.71
CA VAL A 262 -9.81 2.39 -6.20
C VAL A 262 -8.97 1.49 -5.31
N VAL A 263 -7.64 1.65 -5.40
CA VAL A 263 -6.67 0.91 -4.59
C VAL A 263 -5.72 1.88 -3.90
N ASN A 264 -5.57 1.73 -2.59
CA ASN A 264 -4.60 2.46 -1.78
C ASN A 264 -3.32 1.65 -1.57
N LEU A 265 -2.17 2.30 -1.75
CA LEU A 265 -0.84 1.77 -1.50
C LEU A 265 -0.06 2.69 -0.54
N SER A 266 -0.26 2.48 0.76
CA SER A 266 0.46 3.16 1.83
C SER A 266 1.85 2.55 2.09
N LEU A 267 2.57 2.24 1.02
CA LEU A 267 3.88 1.57 1.01
C LEU A 267 4.77 2.12 -0.11
N GLY A 268 6.09 1.99 0.04
CA GLY A 268 7.00 2.53 -0.96
C GLY A 268 8.45 2.07 -0.85
N SER A 269 9.24 2.44 -1.85
CA SER A 269 10.70 2.38 -1.79
C SER A 269 11.36 3.45 -2.64
N SER A 270 12.63 3.77 -2.37
CA SER A 270 13.41 4.70 -3.19
C SER A 270 13.88 4.11 -4.53
N ALA A 271 13.44 2.90 -4.88
CA ALA A 271 13.95 2.16 -6.02
C ALA A 271 12.86 1.95 -7.08
N GLU A 272 13.17 2.34 -8.31
CA GLU A 272 12.31 2.04 -9.46
C GLU A 272 11.98 0.55 -9.56
N SER A 273 10.74 0.28 -9.93
CA SER A 273 10.21 -1.05 -10.18
C SER A 273 9.34 -1.06 -11.44
N PRO A 274 9.94 -1.38 -12.61
CA PRO A 274 9.19 -1.64 -13.84
C PRO A 274 8.05 -2.67 -13.70
N ALA A 275 8.16 -3.60 -12.75
CA ALA A 275 7.08 -4.53 -12.42
C ALA A 275 5.86 -3.83 -11.81
N LEU A 276 6.06 -2.88 -10.87
CA LEU A 276 4.97 -2.10 -10.29
C LEU A 276 4.39 -1.11 -11.29
N GLN A 277 5.23 -0.50 -12.14
CA GLN A 277 4.75 0.33 -13.22
C GLN A 277 3.84 -0.45 -14.18
N ALA A 278 4.26 -1.66 -14.59
CA ALA A 278 3.45 -2.51 -15.46
C ALA A 278 2.11 -2.92 -14.82
N ALA A 279 2.11 -3.22 -13.51
CA ALA A 279 0.89 -3.51 -12.77
C ALA A 279 -0.01 -2.26 -12.65
N GLY A 280 0.58 -1.08 -12.45
CA GLY A 280 -0.13 0.19 -12.44
C GLY A 280 -0.82 0.47 -13.78
N GLN A 281 -0.10 0.29 -14.88
CA GLN A 281 -0.65 0.41 -16.25
C GLN A 281 -1.82 -0.55 -16.47
N TYR A 282 -1.67 -1.80 -16.02
CA TYR A 282 -2.73 -2.79 -16.10
C TYR A 282 -4.01 -2.32 -15.40
N ALA A 283 -3.90 -1.84 -14.16
CA ALA A 283 -5.06 -1.42 -13.37
C ALA A 283 -5.71 -0.14 -13.92
N ARG A 284 -4.91 0.86 -14.34
CA ARG A 284 -5.42 2.08 -14.96
C ARG A 284 -6.23 1.79 -16.22
N GLU A 285 -5.72 0.91 -17.09
CA GLU A 285 -6.41 0.51 -18.32
C GLU A 285 -7.63 -0.41 -18.06
N ALA A 286 -7.71 -1.01 -16.87
CA ALA A 286 -8.90 -1.70 -16.38
C ALA A 286 -9.92 -0.76 -15.72
N GLY A 287 -9.58 0.53 -15.53
CA GLY A 287 -10.46 1.52 -14.90
C GLY A 287 -10.30 1.65 -13.39
N VAL A 288 -9.19 1.20 -12.81
CA VAL A 288 -8.92 1.32 -11.37
C VAL A 288 -8.11 2.59 -11.09
N VAL A 289 -8.51 3.39 -10.08
CA VAL A 289 -7.69 4.49 -9.57
C VAL A 289 -6.66 3.96 -8.57
N LEU A 290 -5.41 4.39 -8.69
CA LEU A 290 -4.33 3.98 -7.79
C LEU A 290 -3.82 5.20 -7.01
N VAL A 291 -3.80 5.10 -5.70
CA VAL A 291 -3.33 6.16 -4.80
C VAL A 291 -2.14 5.63 -4.00
N ALA A 292 -1.04 6.38 -3.94
CA ALA A 292 0.17 5.94 -3.28
C ALA A 292 0.84 7.03 -2.44
N ALA A 293 1.36 6.62 -1.28
CA ALA A 293 2.12 7.48 -0.39
C ALA A 293 3.44 7.96 -1.04
N ALA A 294 3.71 9.27 -1.01
CA ALA A 294 4.90 9.84 -1.65
C ALA A 294 6.22 9.38 -1.02
N GLY A 295 6.25 9.05 0.28
CA GLY A 295 7.49 8.73 1.00
C GLY A 295 7.68 9.57 2.26
N ASN A 296 8.54 9.11 3.18
CA ASN A 296 8.88 9.83 4.41
C ASN A 296 10.37 10.19 4.50
N ALA A 297 10.98 10.60 3.38
CA ALA A 297 12.41 10.91 3.33
C ALA A 297 12.77 12.34 3.79
N GLY A 298 11.79 13.21 4.04
CA GLY A 298 11.92 14.54 4.62
C GLY A 298 12.79 15.51 3.82
N ARG A 299 12.79 15.38 2.49
CA ARG A 299 13.61 16.22 1.60
C ARG A 299 13.03 16.32 0.19
N PRO A 300 13.42 17.34 -0.59
CA PRO A 300 13.12 17.42 -2.03
C PRO A 300 13.72 16.27 -2.83
N ASP A 301 13.15 16.04 -4.02
CA ASP A 301 13.54 14.99 -4.98
C ASP A 301 13.60 13.60 -4.33
N SER A 302 12.58 13.27 -3.54
CA SER A 302 12.56 12.01 -2.78
C SER A 302 11.24 11.25 -2.78
N VAL A 303 10.33 11.58 -3.72
CA VAL A 303 9.14 10.76 -3.98
C VAL A 303 9.57 9.34 -4.36
N GLY A 304 9.01 8.35 -3.67
CA GLY A 304 9.31 6.94 -3.83
C GLY A 304 8.43 6.27 -4.89
N TYR A 305 8.72 5.00 -5.17
CA TYR A 305 7.92 4.15 -6.04
C TYR A 305 7.02 3.22 -5.22
N PRO A 306 5.75 3.03 -5.61
CA PRO A 306 5.20 3.36 -6.93
C PRO A 306 4.68 4.80 -7.12
N ALA A 307 4.57 5.63 -6.08
CA ALA A 307 3.99 6.97 -6.19
C ALA A 307 4.60 7.85 -7.30
N ALA A 308 5.90 7.76 -7.55
CA ALA A 308 6.58 8.51 -8.61
C ALA A 308 6.22 8.09 -10.06
N TYR A 309 5.33 7.12 -10.25
CA TYR A 309 4.82 6.69 -11.56
C TYR A 309 3.50 7.40 -11.90
N GLU A 310 3.33 7.84 -13.16
CA GLU A 310 2.17 8.61 -13.62
C GLU A 310 0.81 7.89 -13.46
N GLU A 311 0.87 6.56 -13.38
CA GLU A 311 -0.27 5.68 -13.17
C GLU A 311 -0.83 5.76 -11.73
N PHE A 312 -0.10 6.38 -10.80
CA PHE A 312 -0.48 6.54 -9.40
C PHE A 312 -0.71 8.02 -9.09
N ILE A 313 -1.63 8.31 -8.17
CA ILE A 313 -1.76 9.62 -7.55
C ILE A 313 -0.79 9.65 -6.36
N ALA A 314 0.25 10.48 -6.44
CA ALA A 314 1.26 10.62 -5.40
C ALA A 314 0.81 11.61 -4.33
N VAL A 315 0.73 11.15 -3.08
CA VAL A 315 0.19 11.93 -1.96
C VAL A 315 1.27 12.33 -0.97
N SER A 316 1.49 13.64 -0.82
CA SER A 316 2.34 14.22 0.23
C SER A 316 1.55 14.47 1.52
N ALA A 317 2.24 14.57 2.66
CA ALA A 317 1.62 14.70 3.97
C ALA A 317 1.65 16.15 4.49
N THR A 318 0.54 16.61 5.06
CA THR A 318 0.45 17.85 5.83
C THR A 318 0.26 17.62 7.32
N ASP A 319 0.52 18.67 8.09
CA ASP A 319 0.12 18.80 9.48
C ASP A 319 -1.10 19.71 9.63
N ILE A 320 -1.59 19.84 10.86
CA ILE A 320 -2.80 20.58 11.24
C ILE A 320 -2.73 22.10 10.95
N ASP A 321 -1.53 22.64 10.73
CA ASP A 321 -1.30 24.06 10.42
C ASP A 321 -1.16 24.31 8.89
N ASP A 322 -1.58 23.35 8.06
CA ASP A 322 -1.35 23.30 6.61
C ASP A 322 0.13 23.41 6.23
N GLY A 323 1.03 23.00 7.13
CA GLY A 323 2.43 22.77 6.86
C GLY A 323 2.61 21.45 6.12
N VAL A 324 3.51 21.39 5.13
CA VAL A 324 3.99 20.09 4.66
C VAL A 324 4.82 19.47 5.76
N ALA A 325 4.43 18.27 6.19
CA ALA A 325 5.02 17.59 7.33
C ALA A 325 6.52 17.38 7.08
N ALA A 326 7.34 17.58 8.13
CA ALA A 326 8.80 17.58 7.98
C ALA A 326 9.38 16.25 7.47
N PHE A 327 8.68 15.14 7.65
CA PHE A 327 9.06 13.84 7.12
C PHE A 327 8.63 13.63 5.67
N SER A 328 7.67 14.40 5.14
CA SER A 328 7.08 14.18 3.82
C SER A 328 8.15 14.23 2.72
N SER A 329 8.14 13.23 1.85
CA SER A 329 8.88 13.27 0.59
C SER A 329 8.23 14.27 -0.35
N THR A 330 9.05 15.12 -0.97
CA THR A 330 8.61 16.13 -1.94
C THR A 330 9.36 15.97 -3.25
N GLY A 331 8.78 16.46 -4.34
CA GLY A 331 9.30 16.35 -5.70
C GLY A 331 8.23 16.71 -6.73
N PRO A 332 8.63 16.94 -8.00
CA PRO A 332 7.69 17.28 -9.07
C PRO A 332 6.68 16.17 -9.38
N GLU A 333 6.86 14.97 -8.82
CA GLU A 333 5.93 13.85 -8.94
C GLU A 333 4.74 13.93 -7.97
N VAL A 334 4.73 14.84 -6.98
CA VAL A 334 3.58 15.00 -6.06
C VAL A 334 2.37 15.53 -6.83
N ASP A 335 1.25 14.81 -6.77
CA ASP A 335 -0.02 15.23 -7.38
C ASP A 335 -0.84 16.09 -6.43
N VAL A 336 -0.94 15.72 -5.15
CA VAL A 336 -1.81 16.37 -4.15
C VAL A 336 -1.26 16.16 -2.74
N ALA A 337 -1.59 17.05 -1.82
CA ALA A 337 -1.33 16.91 -0.39
C ALA A 337 -2.58 16.45 0.38
N ALA A 338 -2.39 15.75 1.48
CA ALA A 338 -3.45 15.40 2.42
C ALA A 338 -2.93 15.27 3.87
N PRO A 339 -3.82 15.32 4.88
CA PRO A 339 -3.45 15.15 6.29
C PRO A 339 -2.66 13.88 6.58
N GLY A 340 -1.45 14.02 7.14
CA GLY A 340 -0.57 12.86 7.38
C GLY A 340 0.25 12.91 8.66
N LYS A 341 0.20 13.99 9.43
CA LYS A 341 0.80 14.06 10.78
C LYS A 341 -0.32 14.00 11.84
N ASP A 342 -0.10 13.26 12.92
CA ASP A 342 -1.06 13.13 14.02
C ASP A 342 -2.45 12.63 13.56
N VAL A 343 -2.48 11.64 12.67
CA VAL A 343 -3.73 11.10 12.12
C VAL A 343 -4.26 9.99 13.03
N CYS A 344 -5.42 10.22 13.64
CA CYS A 344 -6.16 9.22 14.40
C CYS A 344 -6.95 8.29 13.48
N SER A 345 -6.91 6.98 13.73
CA SER A 345 -7.70 5.98 13.03
C SER A 345 -7.79 4.67 13.83
N ALA A 346 -8.56 3.69 13.33
CA ALA A 346 -8.68 2.35 13.88
C ALA A 346 -7.33 1.61 13.91
N VAL A 347 -7.08 0.80 14.92
CA VAL A 347 -6.01 -0.21 14.99
C VAL A 347 -6.63 -1.52 15.50
N ARG A 348 -5.91 -2.64 15.52
CA ARG A 348 -6.53 -3.93 15.91
C ARG A 348 -7.22 -3.89 17.28
N ASP A 349 -6.64 -3.19 18.24
CA ASP A 349 -7.14 -3.09 19.61
C ASP A 349 -7.57 -1.66 19.98
N GLY A 350 -8.49 -1.06 19.21
CA GLY A 350 -9.04 0.28 19.47
C GLY A 350 -8.57 1.31 18.43
N HIS A 351 -8.07 2.45 18.89
CA HIS A 351 -7.66 3.53 17.98
C HIS A 351 -6.23 4.00 18.28
N GLY A 352 -5.59 4.59 17.26
CA GLY A 352 -4.20 5.01 17.35
C GLY A 352 -3.87 6.20 16.46
N VAL A 353 -2.84 6.95 16.86
CA VAL A 353 -2.34 8.13 16.14
C VAL A 353 -1.03 7.78 15.43
N PHE A 354 -1.01 7.92 14.11
CA PHE A 354 0.14 7.59 13.26
C PHE A 354 0.56 8.82 12.43
N ASP A 355 1.86 8.88 12.13
CA ASP A 355 2.42 9.84 11.18
C ASP A 355 2.87 9.13 9.91
N GLY A 356 2.66 9.76 8.76
CA GLY A 356 3.24 9.33 7.50
C GLY A 356 2.44 9.77 6.29
N THR A 357 3.10 9.79 5.13
CA THR A 357 2.37 9.84 3.84
C THR A 357 1.46 8.62 3.65
N SER A 358 1.72 7.51 4.38
CA SER A 358 0.80 6.39 4.52
C SER A 358 -0.56 6.74 5.12
N MET A 359 -0.65 7.81 5.93
CA MET A 359 -1.90 8.29 6.54
C MET A 359 -2.55 9.40 5.68
N ALA A 360 -1.77 10.08 4.84
CA ALA A 360 -2.29 11.03 3.84
C ALA A 360 -2.99 10.33 2.66
N SER A 361 -2.35 9.29 2.10
CA SER A 361 -2.87 8.49 0.98
C SER A 361 -4.33 7.99 1.16
N PRO A 362 -4.76 7.47 2.32
CA PRO A 362 -6.14 7.01 2.50
C PRO A 362 -7.19 8.13 2.50
N HIS A 363 -6.86 9.38 2.85
CA HIS A 363 -7.80 10.50 2.70
C HIS A 363 -8.16 10.71 1.21
N VAL A 364 -7.14 10.73 0.35
CA VAL A 364 -7.31 10.84 -1.12
C VAL A 364 -8.05 9.62 -1.68
N THR A 365 -7.77 8.43 -1.15
CA THR A 365 -8.48 7.20 -1.55
C THR A 365 -9.97 7.29 -1.25
N GLY A 366 -10.35 7.73 -0.05
CA GLY A 366 -11.76 7.92 0.31
C GLY A 366 -12.43 9.00 -0.54
N ALA A 367 -11.73 10.09 -0.86
CA ALA A 367 -12.25 11.13 -1.76
C ALA A 367 -12.53 10.60 -3.17
N VAL A 368 -11.62 9.77 -3.71
CA VAL A 368 -11.86 9.07 -4.97
C VAL A 368 -13.08 8.17 -4.85
N ALA A 369 -13.25 7.44 -3.75
CA ALA A 369 -14.43 6.60 -3.56
C ALA A 369 -15.73 7.42 -3.53
N GLN A 370 -15.74 8.58 -2.88
CA GLN A 370 -16.87 9.51 -2.92
C GLN A 370 -17.21 9.98 -4.34
N LEU A 371 -16.20 10.37 -5.12
CA LEU A 371 -16.39 10.80 -6.52
C LEU A 371 -16.91 9.66 -7.41
N VAL A 372 -16.37 8.45 -7.27
CA VAL A 372 -16.86 7.30 -8.04
C VAL A 372 -18.31 6.97 -7.67
N ALA A 373 -18.68 7.07 -6.39
CA ALA A 373 -20.06 6.88 -5.92
C ALA A 373 -21.02 7.92 -6.52
N ASP A 374 -20.56 9.17 -6.72
CA ASP A 374 -21.32 10.23 -7.41
C ASP A 374 -21.37 10.05 -8.94
N GLY A 375 -20.67 9.03 -9.46
CA GLY A 375 -20.75 8.61 -10.87
C GLY A 375 -19.65 9.16 -11.77
N TYR A 376 -18.59 9.74 -11.21
CA TYR A 376 -17.40 10.13 -11.96
C TYR A 376 -16.61 8.91 -12.43
N GLY A 377 -16.16 8.92 -13.68
CA GLY A 377 -15.22 7.91 -14.16
C GLY A 377 -13.83 8.04 -13.51
N PRO A 378 -12.96 7.02 -13.60
CA PRO A 378 -11.64 7.00 -12.93
C PRO A 378 -10.71 8.17 -13.28
N ASP A 379 -10.66 8.57 -14.56
CA ASP A 379 -9.88 9.73 -15.01
C ASP A 379 -10.54 11.04 -14.56
N GLU A 380 -11.87 11.13 -14.64
CA GLU A 380 -12.63 12.32 -14.26
C GLU A 380 -12.55 12.55 -12.74
N ALA A 381 -12.58 11.50 -11.93
CA ALA A 381 -12.39 11.58 -10.48
C ALA A 381 -10.98 12.10 -10.13
N ARG A 382 -9.93 11.61 -10.80
CA ARG A 382 -8.56 12.13 -10.64
C ARG A 382 -8.50 13.61 -11.01
N GLU A 383 -8.99 13.99 -12.20
CA GLU A 383 -8.98 15.38 -12.66
C GLU A 383 -9.74 16.29 -11.69
N ARG A 384 -10.93 15.86 -11.24
CA ARG A 384 -11.76 16.64 -10.33
C ARG A 384 -11.07 16.89 -9.01
N LEU A 385 -10.48 15.85 -8.41
CA LEU A 385 -9.75 15.94 -7.15
C LEU A 385 -8.58 16.93 -7.25
N LEU A 386 -7.83 16.91 -8.35
CA LEU A 386 -6.69 17.82 -8.55
C LEU A 386 -7.12 19.26 -8.86
N ASP A 387 -8.17 19.45 -9.67
CA ASP A 387 -8.64 20.77 -10.07
C ASP A 387 -9.34 21.54 -8.93
N THR A 388 -9.78 20.83 -7.89
CA THR A 388 -10.49 21.39 -6.74
C THR A 388 -9.66 21.47 -5.47
N ALA A 389 -8.42 20.94 -5.49
CA ALA A 389 -7.51 21.02 -4.35
C ALA A 389 -7.22 22.48 -3.96
N GLU A 390 -7.14 22.72 -2.65
CA GLU A 390 -6.91 24.05 -2.07
C GLU A 390 -5.43 24.45 -2.13
N ASP A 391 -5.13 25.62 -2.68
CA ASP A 391 -3.76 26.16 -2.66
C ASP A 391 -3.38 26.67 -1.25
N ILE A 392 -2.71 25.83 -0.47
CA ILE A 392 -2.17 26.14 0.86
C ILE A 392 -0.86 26.95 0.83
N GLY A 393 -0.49 27.52 -0.32
CA GLY A 393 0.60 28.46 -0.47
C GLY A 393 2.01 27.86 -0.41
N LYS A 394 2.14 26.55 -0.65
CA LYS A 394 3.43 25.83 -0.72
C LYS A 394 3.91 25.73 -2.17
N ALA A 395 5.13 25.22 -2.37
CA ALA A 395 5.60 24.98 -3.73
C ALA A 395 4.84 23.80 -4.36
N GLY A 396 4.67 23.80 -5.69
CA GLY A 396 4.03 22.70 -6.41
C GLY A 396 4.74 21.35 -6.21
N ASP A 397 6.06 21.34 -6.04
CA ASP A 397 6.80 20.12 -5.72
C ASP A 397 6.53 19.61 -4.28
N GLU A 398 5.83 20.38 -3.44
CA GLU A 398 5.49 20.03 -2.06
C GLU A 398 3.99 19.69 -1.91
N GLN A 399 3.10 20.50 -2.47
CA GLN A 399 1.64 20.34 -2.37
C GLN A 399 0.99 19.71 -3.62
N GLY A 400 1.72 19.57 -4.72
CA GLY A 400 1.13 19.25 -6.01
C GLY A 400 0.13 20.32 -6.45
N ALA A 401 -1.11 19.90 -6.73
CA ALA A 401 -2.21 20.78 -7.06
C ALA A 401 -2.72 21.60 -5.85
N GLY A 402 -2.50 21.12 -4.62
CA GLY A 402 -3.04 21.71 -3.39
C GLY A 402 -3.29 20.65 -2.32
N LEU A 403 -3.91 21.06 -1.22
CA LEU A 403 -4.47 20.16 -0.22
C LEU A 403 -5.83 19.64 -0.69
N LEU A 404 -6.10 18.36 -0.45
CA LEU A 404 -7.38 17.73 -0.75
C LEU A 404 -8.56 18.45 -0.08
N ASP A 405 -9.62 18.66 -0.84
CA ASP A 405 -10.92 19.17 -0.39
C ASP A 405 -12.03 18.32 -1.06
N VAL A 406 -12.69 17.47 -0.27
CA VAL A 406 -13.70 16.50 -0.72
C VAL A 406 -15.01 17.20 -1.06
N ALA A 407 -15.42 18.20 -0.28
CA ALA A 407 -16.63 18.97 -0.55
C ALA A 407 -16.53 19.73 -1.87
N ALA A 408 -15.43 20.45 -2.10
CA ALA A 408 -15.20 21.16 -3.36
C ALA A 408 -15.13 20.18 -4.55
N ALA A 409 -14.48 19.03 -4.37
CA ALA A 409 -14.45 17.99 -5.40
C ALA A 409 -15.85 17.52 -5.81
N LEU A 410 -16.79 17.42 -4.86
CA LEU A 410 -18.20 17.07 -5.10
C LEU A 410 -19.11 18.26 -5.44
N GLU A 411 -18.54 19.46 -5.64
CA GLU A 411 -19.28 20.71 -5.89
C GLU A 411 -20.19 21.16 -4.73
N TYR A 412 -19.87 20.78 -3.50
CA TYR A 412 -20.51 21.31 -2.30
C TYR A 412 -19.80 22.59 -1.84
N ASP A 413 -20.59 23.52 -1.30
CA ASP A 413 -20.06 24.74 -0.70
C ASP A 413 -19.68 24.45 0.77
N SER A 414 -18.41 24.60 1.12
CA SER A 414 -17.92 24.66 2.50
C SER A 414 -17.41 26.06 2.82
N ASP A 415 -17.72 26.53 4.03
CA ASP A 415 -17.02 27.66 4.67
C ASP A 415 -16.12 27.12 5.80
N ASP A 416 -15.97 25.79 5.90
CA ASP A 416 -15.19 25.11 6.92
C ASP A 416 -13.77 24.93 6.41
N ASP A 417 -12.82 25.51 7.13
CA ASP A 417 -11.37 25.28 6.98
C ASP A 417 -10.81 24.72 8.30
N GLY A 418 -11.69 24.02 9.03
CA GLY A 418 -11.52 23.55 10.38
C GLY A 418 -10.52 22.41 10.54
N THR A 419 -10.37 22.00 11.79
CA THR A 419 -9.54 20.85 12.19
C THR A 419 -10.27 19.97 13.22
N GLY A 420 -11.59 20.09 13.28
CA GLY A 420 -12.48 19.27 14.09
C GLY A 420 -12.16 19.36 15.59
N ASP A 421 -12.07 18.18 16.22
CA ASP A 421 -11.66 18.06 17.63
C ASP A 421 -10.13 18.10 17.85
N GLY A 422 -9.37 18.35 16.78
CA GLY A 422 -7.91 18.39 16.78
C GLY A 422 -7.29 17.00 16.69
N THR A 423 -6.10 16.82 17.27
CA THR A 423 -5.32 15.58 17.16
C THR A 423 -5.76 14.50 18.15
N SER A 424 -6.99 14.59 18.65
CA SER A 424 -7.53 13.67 19.65
C SER A 424 -7.79 12.29 19.05
N CYS A 425 -7.75 11.26 19.88
CA CYS A 425 -8.03 9.88 19.45
C CYS A 425 -8.70 9.10 20.58
N PRO A 426 -9.77 8.32 20.28
CA PRO A 426 -10.40 7.47 21.29
C PRO A 426 -9.45 6.37 21.76
N ALA A 427 -9.81 5.75 22.88
CA ALA A 427 -8.95 4.84 23.63
C ALA A 427 -9.03 3.38 23.18
#